data_AF-A0A518BDN9-F1
#
_entry.id   AF-A0A518BDN9-F1
#
_cell.length_a   1.000
_cell.length_b   1.000
_cell.length_c   1.000
_cell.angle_alpha   90.00
_cell.angle_beta   90.00
_cell.angle_gamma   90.00
#
_symmetry.space_group_name_H-M   'P 1'
#
loop_
_entity.id
_entity.type
_entity.pdbx_description
1 polymer ?
#
loop_
_entity_poly.entity_id
_entity_poly.type
_entity_poly.pdbx_seq_one_letter_code
_entity_poly.pdbx_strand_id
1 'polypeptide(L)'
;MNTDQGCQFASYAWTSVLREAGVRISMDGKGRWIDNVMVERLWRSLKYEDIYLRAYQDLAELALGLGRWLTHYNHDRPHQSLGWQTPMDVYTPQAKAPAA
;
A
#
# COMPACT_ATOMS: atom_id res chain seq x y z
N MET A 1 -4.54 4.72 -11.12
CA MET A 1 -3.37 4.59 -10.24
C MET A 1 -2.86 5.99 -9.94
N ASN A 2 -2.86 6.35 -8.65
CA ASN A 2 -2.23 7.57 -8.17
C ASN A 2 -0.75 7.29 -7.85
N THR A 3 0.15 8.13 -8.35
CA THR A 3 1.59 8.07 -8.03
C THR A 3 2.13 9.48 -7.82
N ASP A 4 3.26 9.59 -7.11
CA ASP A 4 4.07 10.80 -7.11
C ASP A 4 4.70 11.06 -8.50
N GLN A 5 5.38 12.20 -8.64
CA GLN A 5 6.04 12.63 -9.87
C GLN A 5 7.49 12.12 -10.02
N GLY A 6 7.87 11.07 -9.29
CA GLY A 6 9.16 10.43 -9.38
C GLY A 6 9.47 9.97 -10.80
N CYS A 7 10.74 10.08 -11.20
CA CYS A 7 11.16 9.78 -12.57
C CYS A 7 10.84 8.33 -12.99
N GLN A 8 10.81 7.39 -12.04
CA GLN A 8 10.39 6.01 -12.27
C GLN A 8 8.93 5.90 -12.72
N PHE A 9 8.03 6.68 -12.13
CA PHE A 9 6.59 6.66 -12.44
C PHE A 9 6.26 7.54 -13.65
N ALA A 10 7.11 8.52 -13.97
CA ALA A 10 7.05 9.30 -15.20
C ALA A 10 7.62 8.56 -16.43
N SER A 11 8.31 7.43 -16.23
CA SER A 11 8.97 6.70 -17.31
C SER A 11 7.98 6.07 -18.31
N TYR A 12 8.42 5.95 -19.56
CA TYR A 12 7.62 5.28 -20.59
C TYR A 12 7.38 3.80 -20.27
N ALA A 13 8.41 3.11 -19.74
CA ALA A 13 8.33 1.71 -19.34
C ALA A 13 7.22 1.46 -18.31
N TRP A 14 7.01 2.39 -17.38
CA TRP A 14 5.94 2.31 -16.39
C TRP A 14 4.57 2.67 -16.97
N THR A 15 4.48 3.81 -17.67
CA THR A 15 3.20 4.33 -18.15
C THR A 15 2.57 3.51 -19.28
N SER A 16 3.39 2.84 -20.10
CA SER A 16 2.92 1.92 -21.15
C SER A 16 2.16 0.73 -20.57
N VAL A 17 2.73 0.02 -19.60
CA VAL A 17 2.09 -1.13 -18.91
C VAL A 17 0.73 -0.75 -18.33
N LEU A 18 0.65 0.42 -17.67
CA LEU A 18 -0.62 0.89 -17.09
C LEU A 18 -1.66 1.23 -18.16
N ARG A 19 -1.25 1.82 -19.27
CA ARG A 19 -2.14 2.14 -20.40
C ARG A 19 -2.66 0.87 -21.07
N GLU A 20 -1.80 -0.11 -21.29
CA GLU A 20 -2.17 -1.42 -21.85
C GLU A 20 -3.16 -2.16 -20.95
N ALA A 21 -3.00 -2.04 -19.63
CA ALA A 21 -3.94 -2.58 -18.65
C ALA A 21 -5.23 -1.75 -18.50
N GLY A 22 -5.42 -0.67 -19.27
CA GLY A 22 -6.60 0.21 -19.18
C GLY A 22 -6.65 1.02 -17.87
N VAL A 23 -5.55 1.12 -17.14
CA VAL A 23 -5.49 1.82 -15.86
C VAL A 23 -5.31 3.32 -16.09
N ARG A 24 -6.26 4.11 -15.58
CA ARG A 24 -6.14 5.58 -15.61
C ARG A 24 -4.99 6.03 -14.71
N ILE A 25 -4.01 6.71 -15.30
CA ILE A 25 -2.87 7.26 -14.58
C ILE A 25 -3.22 8.67 -14.10
N SER A 26 -3.06 8.93 -12.81
CA SER A 26 -3.15 10.27 -12.23
C SER A 26 -1.87 10.50 -11.43
N MET A 27 -1.10 11.52 -11.79
CA MET A 27 0.08 11.90 -11.00
C MET A 27 -0.31 13.06 -10.09
N ASP A 28 0.15 13.02 -8.84
CA ASP A 28 -0.17 14.06 -7.88
C ASP A 28 0.32 15.43 -8.39
N GLY A 29 -0.51 16.46 -8.26
CA GLY A 29 -0.11 17.84 -8.56
C GLY A 29 0.71 18.40 -7.40
N LYS A 30 1.63 19.34 -7.64
CA LYS A 30 2.31 20.07 -6.55
C LYS A 30 1.29 20.58 -5.53
N GLY A 31 1.29 20.01 -4.32
CA GLY A 31 0.43 20.43 -3.21
C GLY A 31 -0.72 19.50 -2.81
N ARG A 32 -0.88 18.30 -3.41
CA ARG A 32 -1.92 17.32 -3.03
C ARG A 32 -1.40 16.19 -2.14
N TRP A 33 -0.72 16.57 -1.05
CA TRP A 33 -0.22 15.67 0.00
C TRP A 33 -1.25 14.67 0.56
N ILE A 34 -2.55 15.01 0.48
CA ILE A 34 -3.65 14.16 0.96
C ILE A 34 -3.69 12.81 0.23
N ASP A 35 -3.37 12.79 -1.06
CA ASP A 35 -3.39 11.55 -1.84
C ASP A 35 -2.26 10.58 -1.42
N ASN A 36 -1.15 11.12 -0.89
CA ASN A 36 0.01 10.33 -0.44
C ASN A 36 -0.03 9.97 1.05
N VAL A 37 -0.85 10.66 1.85
CA VAL A 37 -0.84 10.55 3.33
C VAL A 37 -1.09 9.12 3.82
N MET A 38 -1.89 8.35 3.07
CA MET A 38 -2.25 6.98 3.44
C MET A 38 -1.05 6.04 3.27
N VAL A 39 -0.35 6.14 2.13
CA VAL A 39 0.83 5.31 1.86
C VAL A 39 2.01 5.76 2.73
N GLU A 40 2.16 7.05 3.02
CA GLU A 40 3.16 7.55 3.97
C GLU A 40 2.93 7.02 5.39
N ARG A 41 1.68 6.98 5.84
CA ARG A 41 1.33 6.41 7.15
C ARG A 41 1.67 4.91 7.21
N LEU A 42 1.38 4.15 6.15
CA LEU A 42 1.76 2.73 6.04
C LEU A 42 3.28 2.55 6.17
N TRP A 43 4.06 3.27 5.36
CA TRP A 43 5.52 3.18 5.38
C TRP A 43 6.13 3.62 6.71
N ARG A 44 5.54 4.63 7.36
CA ARG A 44 5.97 5.05 8.70
C ARG A 44 5.78 3.93 9.71
N SER A 45 4.61 3.29 9.74
CA SER A 45 4.36 2.16 10.64
C SER A 45 5.35 1.01 10.39
N LEU A 46 5.53 0.59 9.14
CA LEU A 46 6.50 -0.47 8.81
C LEU A 46 7.92 -0.14 9.28
N LYS A 47 8.38 1.09 9.03
CA LYS A 47 9.74 1.49 9.40
C LYS A 47 9.95 1.44 10.91
N TYR A 48 9.04 2.01 11.68
CA TYR A 48 9.17 2.10 13.13
C TYR A 48 8.90 0.79 13.86
N GLU A 49 7.99 -0.03 13.34
CA GLU A 49 7.54 -1.26 14.01
C GLU A 49 8.37 -2.49 13.60
N ASP A 50 9.10 -2.44 12.46
CA ASP A 50 9.85 -3.59 11.95
C ASP A 50 11.27 -3.21 11.51
N ILE A 51 11.42 -2.36 10.50
CA ILE A 51 12.73 -2.10 9.87
C ILE A 51 13.75 -1.50 10.84
N TYR A 52 13.35 -0.55 11.67
CA TYR A 52 14.27 0.10 12.63
C TYR A 52 14.56 -0.75 13.86
N LEU A 53 13.71 -1.74 14.15
CA LEU A 53 13.88 -2.64 15.29
C LEU A 53 14.69 -3.89 14.92
N ARG A 54 14.81 -4.20 13.63
CA ARG A 54 15.45 -5.42 13.13
C ARG A 54 16.69 -5.11 12.32
N ALA A 55 17.78 -5.78 12.66
CA ALA A 55 19.01 -5.77 11.87
C ALA A 55 18.94 -6.87 10.81
N TYR A 56 18.16 -6.65 9.75
CA TYR A 56 18.14 -7.56 8.60
C TYR A 56 19.55 -7.68 8.01
N GLN A 57 20.02 -8.92 7.82
CA GLN A 57 21.37 -9.22 7.36
C GLN A 57 21.49 -9.14 5.83
N ASP A 58 20.40 -9.47 5.12
CA ASP A 58 20.34 -9.44 3.67
C ASP A 58 18.94 -9.13 3.12
N LEU A 59 18.86 -9.01 1.79
CA LEU A 59 17.63 -8.69 1.07
C LEU A 59 16.59 -9.82 1.14
N ALA A 60 17.02 -11.08 1.23
CA ALA A 60 16.10 -12.21 1.31
C ALA A 60 15.40 -12.25 2.67
N GLU A 61 16.16 -12.01 3.75
CA GLU A 61 15.62 -11.88 5.09
C GLU A 61 14.67 -10.68 5.20
N LEU A 62 15.04 -9.54 4.62
CA LEU A 62 14.18 -8.36 4.56
C LEU A 62 12.87 -8.68 3.82
N ALA A 63 12.94 -9.32 2.65
CA ALA A 63 11.73 -9.68 1.88
C ALA A 63 10.78 -10.59 2.68
N LEU A 64 11.32 -11.58 3.41
CA LEU A 64 10.52 -12.43 4.30
C LEU A 64 9.93 -11.63 5.48
N GLY A 65 10.72 -10.73 6.06
CA GLY A 65 10.29 -9.83 7.13
C GLY A 65 9.15 -8.91 6.72
N LEU A 66 9.29 -8.27 5.57
CA LEU A 66 8.25 -7.44 4.95
C LEU A 66 6.98 -8.23 4.69
N GLY A 67 7.09 -9.46 4.17
CA GLY A 67 5.94 -10.33 3.95
C GLY A 67 5.18 -10.66 5.24
N ARG A 68 5.90 -10.98 6.32
CA ARG A 68 5.29 -11.22 7.65
C ARG A 68 4.62 -9.96 8.19
N TRP A 69 5.29 -8.82 8.11
CA TRP A 69 4.74 -7.56 8.62
C TRP A 69 3.49 -7.13 7.84
N LEU A 70 3.51 -7.24 6.50
CA LEU A 70 2.34 -6.93 5.67
C LEU A 70 1.16 -7.87 5.93
N THR A 71 1.43 -9.16 6.15
CA THR A 71 0.39 -10.13 6.54
C THR A 71 -0.26 -9.70 7.85
N HIS A 72 0.54 -9.40 8.86
CA HIS A 72 0.04 -8.91 10.14
C HIS A 72 -0.76 -7.61 10.02
N TYR A 73 -0.23 -6.63 9.29
CA TYR A 73 -0.89 -5.34 9.06
C TYR A 73 -2.25 -5.50 8.39
N ASN A 74 -2.34 -6.38 7.39
CA ASN A 74 -3.54 -6.54 6.58
C ASN A 74 -4.59 -7.45 7.20
N HIS A 75 -4.19 -8.50 7.92
CA HIS A 75 -5.10 -9.55 8.39
C HIS A 75 -5.30 -9.61 9.90
N ASP A 76 -4.36 -9.07 10.69
CA ASP A 76 -4.37 -9.27 12.14
C ASP A 76 -4.49 -7.96 12.93
N ARG A 77 -4.25 -6.80 12.30
CA ARG A 77 -4.22 -5.48 12.95
C ARG A 77 -5.53 -4.72 12.76
N PRO A 78 -6.37 -4.58 13.80
CA PRO A 78 -7.56 -3.74 13.74
C PRO A 78 -7.21 -2.26 13.68
N HIS A 79 -7.90 -1.51 12.83
CA HIS A 79 -7.70 -0.06 12.71
C HIS A 79 -8.93 0.69 13.21
N GLN A 80 -8.74 1.65 14.12
CA GLN A 80 -9.83 2.47 14.63
C GLN A 80 -10.59 3.20 13.50
N SER A 81 -9.87 3.69 12.48
CA SER A 81 -10.47 4.33 11.30
C SER A 81 -11.32 3.41 10.43
N LEU A 82 -11.18 2.09 10.62
CA LEU A 82 -11.96 1.05 9.94
C LEU A 82 -13.04 0.44 10.87
N GLY A 83 -13.37 1.09 11.98
CA GLY A 83 -14.33 0.56 12.95
C GLY A 83 -13.81 -0.68 13.68
N TRP A 84 -12.51 -0.73 13.95
CA TRP A 84 -11.83 -1.88 14.57
C TRP A 84 -11.87 -3.17 13.73
N GLN A 85 -12.00 -3.04 12.42
CA GLN A 85 -11.79 -4.13 11.46
C GLN A 85 -10.35 -4.08 10.91
N THR A 86 -9.90 -5.19 10.33
CA THR A 86 -8.60 -5.26 9.64
C THR A 86 -8.73 -4.70 8.22
N PRO A 87 -7.63 -4.24 7.60
CA PRO A 87 -7.66 -3.79 6.20
C PRO A 87 -8.25 -4.82 5.24
N MET A 88 -7.98 -6.12 5.45
CA MET A 88 -8.50 -7.17 4.58
C MET A 88 -9.98 -7.45 4.76
N ASP A 89 -10.52 -7.30 5.97
CA ASP A 89 -11.97 -7.41 6.21
C ASP A 89 -12.74 -6.35 5.40
N VAL A 90 -12.20 -5.13 5.34
CA VAL A 90 -12.81 -4.02 4.60
C VAL A 90 -12.55 -4.12 3.09
N TYR A 91 -11.37 -4.59 2.68
CA TYR A 91 -11.01 -4.75 1.27
C TYR A 91 -11.73 -5.92 0.60
N THR A 92 -11.98 -6.99 1.36
CA THR A 92 -12.66 -8.20 0.92
C THR A 92 -14.06 -8.25 1.55
N PRO A 93 -14.94 -7.26 1.31
CA PRO A 93 -16.29 -7.39 1.81
C PRO A 93 -16.90 -8.64 1.16
N GLN A 94 -17.54 -9.48 1.98
CA GLN A 94 -18.32 -10.64 1.57
C GLN A 94 -18.93 -10.41 0.18
N ALA A 95 -18.66 -11.34 -0.75
CA ALA A 95 -19.23 -11.35 -2.09
C ALA A 95 -20.68 -10.86 -2.02
N LYS A 96 -20.96 -9.71 -2.67
CA LYS A 96 -22.27 -9.06 -2.77
C LYS A 96 -23.41 -10.04 -2.49
N ALA A 97 -24.04 -9.95 -1.32
CA ALA A 97 -25.34 -10.59 -1.15
C ALA A 97 -26.27 -10.01 -2.24
N PRO A 98 -26.92 -10.84 -3.08
CA PRO A 98 -27.88 -10.32 -4.04
C PRO A 98 -29.04 -9.71 -3.27
N ALA A 99 -29.39 -8.45 -3.59
CA ALA A 99 -30.61 -7.84 -3.10
C ALA A 99 -31.81 -8.62 -3.64
N ALA A 100 -32.66 -9.06 -2.73
CA ALA A 100 -33.96 -9.68 -3.00
C ALA A 100 -34.99 -8.63 -3.45
#